data_AF-A0A957LH79-F1
#
_entry.id   AF-A0A957LH79-F1
#
_cell.length_a   1.000
_cell.length_b   1.000
_cell.length_c   1.000
_cell.angle_alpha   90.00
_cell.angle_beta   90.00
_cell.angle_gamma   90.00
#
_symmetry.space_group_name_H-M   'P 1'
#
loop_
_entity.id
_entity.type
_entity.pdbx_description
1 polymer ?
#
loop_
_entity_poly.entity_id
_entity_poly.type
_entity_poly.pdbx_seq_one_letter_code
_entity_poly.pdbx_strand_id
1 'polypeptide(L)'
;IQPDNLRRDLEEVCQLIDADPYLIAMPISAGLGIVWAGAVSRVKGLIAVGLASVAFRAKHIFDLSNPRVYALPGYVSRITPRPLVLVWHEGSSVGGDKRELAALYKAAVEPRRLERTKDISPQFLLNALNWQRQVAEKS
;
A
#
# COMPACT_ATOMS: atom_id res chain seq x y z
N ILE A 1 18.82 1.10 1.43
CA ILE A 1 18.06 2.30 1.92
C ILE A 1 17.45 1.95 3.28
N GLN A 2 17.28 2.89 4.22
CA GLN A 2 16.58 2.65 5.49
C GLN A 2 15.09 3.04 5.38
N PRO A 3 14.18 2.49 6.20
CA PRO A 3 12.76 2.84 6.14
C PRO A 3 12.52 4.31 6.48
N ASP A 4 13.35 4.86 7.36
CA ASP A 4 13.29 6.28 7.72
C ASP A 4 13.63 7.20 6.55
N ASN A 5 14.49 6.76 5.63
CA ASN A 5 14.78 7.53 4.42
C ASN A 5 13.52 7.63 3.56
N LEU A 6 12.82 6.52 3.36
CA LEU A 6 11.56 6.51 2.62
C LEU A 6 10.46 7.36 3.26
N ARG A 7 10.38 7.33 4.59
CA ARG A 7 9.45 8.18 5.34
C ARG A 7 9.76 9.65 5.08
N ARG A 8 11.03 10.05 5.21
CA ARG A 8 11.50 11.42 4.97
C ARG A 8 11.23 11.86 3.53
N ASP A 9 11.56 11.03 2.54
CA ASP A 9 11.36 11.35 1.13
C ASP A 9 9.89 11.67 0.84
N LEU A 10 8.96 10.87 1.38
CA LEU A 10 7.53 11.08 1.16
C LEU A 10 6.98 12.24 2.01
N GLU A 11 7.47 12.44 3.24
CA GLU A 11 7.13 13.63 4.06
C GLU A 11 7.54 14.92 3.34
N GLU A 12 8.74 14.95 2.75
CA GLU A 12 9.25 16.07 1.96
C GLU A 12 8.38 16.32 0.72
N VAL A 13 8.03 15.26 -0.03
CA VAL A 13 7.08 15.39 -1.14
C VAL A 13 5.76 16.00 -0.70
N CYS A 14 5.20 15.55 0.43
CA CYS A 14 3.94 16.09 0.95
C CYS A 14 4.06 17.57 1.38
N GLN A 15 5.25 18.03 1.78
CA GLN A 15 5.52 19.45 2.07
C GLN A 15 5.62 20.25 0.77
N LEU A 16 6.31 19.73 -0.24
CA LEU A 16 6.49 20.41 -1.53
C LEU A 16 5.18 20.62 -2.28
N ILE A 17 4.26 19.65 -2.22
CA ILE A 17 2.95 19.73 -2.90
C ILE A 17 1.85 20.37 -2.05
N ASP A 18 2.16 20.73 -0.80
CA ASP A 18 1.20 21.22 0.21
C ASP A 18 -0.12 20.43 0.26
N ALA A 19 0.00 19.10 0.20
CA ALA A 19 -1.16 18.21 0.15
C ALA A 19 -0.86 16.86 0.79
N ASP A 20 -1.94 16.25 1.28
CA ASP A 20 -1.96 14.92 1.86
C ASP A 20 -2.43 13.91 0.80
N PRO A 21 -1.54 13.05 0.28
CA PRO A 21 -1.81 12.27 -0.93
C PRO A 21 -2.60 10.99 -0.64
N TYR A 22 -3.32 10.53 -1.66
CA TYR A 22 -3.69 9.11 -1.79
C TYR A 22 -2.59 8.40 -2.59
N LEU A 23 -2.17 7.22 -2.15
CA LEU A 23 -1.17 6.44 -2.85
C LEU A 23 -1.81 5.32 -3.67
N ILE A 24 -1.32 5.15 -4.90
CA ILE A 24 -1.59 3.98 -5.73
C ILE A 24 -0.26 3.29 -5.99
N ALA A 25 -0.13 2.06 -5.53
CA ALA A 25 1.06 1.26 -5.70
C ALA A 25 0.73 0.09 -6.63
N MET A 26 1.40 0.09 -7.78
CA MET A 26 1.23 -0.89 -8.84
C MET A 26 2.01 -2.19 -8.50
N PRO A 27 1.75 -3.32 -9.17
CA PRO A 27 2.30 -4.65 -8.80
C PRO A 27 3.75 -4.67 -8.36
N ILE A 28 4.63 -4.01 -9.12
CA ILE A 28 6.06 -3.97 -8.81
C ILE A 28 6.33 -3.27 -7.46
N SER A 29 5.62 -2.19 -7.15
CA SER A 29 5.82 -1.36 -5.95
C SER A 29 4.77 -1.55 -4.84
N ALA A 30 3.83 -2.49 -4.97
CA ALA A 30 2.71 -2.65 -4.04
C ALA A 30 3.14 -2.81 -2.58
N GLY A 31 4.17 -3.64 -2.33
CA GLY A 31 4.75 -3.82 -1.01
C GLY A 31 5.44 -2.56 -0.47
N LEU A 32 6.10 -1.78 -1.34
CA LEU A 32 6.67 -0.49 -0.98
C LEU A 32 5.59 0.54 -0.63
N GLY A 33 4.49 0.56 -1.39
CA GLY A 33 3.33 1.41 -1.10
C GLY A 33 2.74 1.15 0.29
N ILE A 34 2.67 -0.12 0.71
CA ILE A 34 2.24 -0.51 2.06
C ILE A 34 3.19 0.06 3.11
N VAL A 35 4.50 -0.07 2.91
CA VAL A 35 5.51 0.47 3.83
C VAL A 35 5.40 1.99 3.92
N TRP A 36 5.31 2.70 2.80
CA TRP A 36 5.15 4.15 2.76
C TRP A 36 3.88 4.64 3.47
N ALA A 37 2.73 4.07 3.11
CA ALA A 37 1.47 4.45 3.73
C ALA A 37 1.47 4.17 5.24
N GLY A 38 2.06 3.06 5.67
CA GLY A 38 2.19 2.72 7.10
C GLY A 38 3.25 3.53 7.86
N ALA A 39 4.20 4.16 7.16
CA ALA A 39 5.26 4.97 7.76
C ALA A 39 4.93 6.47 7.83
N VAL A 40 4.13 6.97 6.88
CA VAL A 40 3.76 8.39 6.77
C VAL A 40 2.30 8.59 7.09
N SER A 41 2.00 9.26 8.20
CA SER A 41 0.63 9.51 8.67
C SER A 41 -0.18 10.42 7.74
N ARG A 42 0.50 11.31 6.98
CA ARG A 42 -0.12 12.23 6.03
C ARG A 42 -0.73 11.56 4.80
N VAL A 43 -0.36 10.32 4.48
CA VAL A 43 -1.01 9.57 3.40
C VAL A 43 -2.46 9.30 3.78
N LYS A 44 -3.43 9.71 2.96
CA LYS A 44 -4.87 9.57 3.27
C LYS A 44 -5.44 8.18 3.00
N GLY A 45 -4.77 7.39 2.17
CA GLY A 45 -5.21 6.03 1.84
C GLY A 45 -4.27 5.37 0.84
N LEU A 46 -4.40 4.05 0.71
CA LEU A 46 -3.57 3.24 -0.18
C LEU A 46 -4.42 2.30 -1.04
N ILE A 47 -4.14 2.27 -2.34
CA ILE A 47 -4.55 1.21 -3.26
C ILE A 47 -3.29 0.41 -3.62
N ALA A 48 -3.16 -0.80 -3.09
CA ALA A 48 -2.04 -1.69 -3.38
C ALA A 48 -2.49 -2.80 -4.33
N VAL A 49 -2.01 -2.74 -5.56
CA VAL A 49 -2.34 -3.73 -6.59
C VAL A 49 -1.27 -4.80 -6.65
N GLY A 50 -1.62 -6.03 -6.29
CA GLY A 50 -0.76 -7.19 -6.24
C GLY A 50 0.13 -7.23 -5.00
N LEU A 51 1.28 -7.90 -5.13
CA LEU A 51 2.37 -7.83 -4.15
C LEU A 51 3.64 -7.45 -4.87
N ALA A 52 4.51 -6.72 -4.17
CA ALA A 52 5.82 -6.38 -4.71
C ALA A 52 6.50 -7.62 -5.31
N SER A 53 6.97 -7.45 -6.55
CA SER A 53 7.85 -8.41 -7.22
C SER A 53 8.97 -8.83 -6.27
N VAL A 54 9.50 -10.05 -6.40
CA VAL A 54 10.66 -10.51 -5.61
C VAL A 54 11.77 -9.46 -5.61
N ALA A 55 12.07 -8.83 -6.75
CA ALA A 55 13.08 -7.77 -6.85
C ALA A 55 12.78 -6.49 -6.04
N PHE A 56 11.51 -6.26 -5.69
CA PHE A 56 11.01 -5.05 -5.03
C PHE A 56 10.31 -5.32 -3.70
N ARG A 57 10.40 -6.54 -3.17
CA ARG A 57 9.99 -6.78 -1.77
C ARG A 57 10.88 -5.91 -0.90
N ALA A 58 10.32 -5.37 0.19
CA ALA A 58 11.05 -4.52 1.12
C ALA A 58 12.43 -5.11 1.52
N LYS A 59 12.48 -6.43 1.68
CA LYS A 59 13.68 -7.21 1.97
C LYS A 59 14.84 -7.06 0.95
N HIS A 60 14.55 -6.64 -0.28
CA HIS A 60 15.55 -6.44 -1.33
C HIS A 60 15.84 -4.96 -1.62
N ILE A 61 14.99 -4.05 -1.16
CA ILE A 61 15.17 -2.59 -1.31
C ILE A 61 15.92 -2.00 -0.12
N PHE A 62 15.70 -2.57 1.07
CA PHE A 62 16.29 -2.07 2.30
C PHE A 62 17.43 -2.94 2.81
N ASP A 63 18.33 -2.29 3.53
CA ASP A 63 19.32 -2.99 4.33
C ASP A 63 18.60 -3.66 5.51
N LEU A 64 18.68 -5.00 5.58
CA LEU A 64 17.94 -5.84 6.52
C LEU A 64 18.82 -6.40 7.63
N SER A 65 19.56 -5.55 8.33
CA SER A 65 20.12 -5.96 9.62
C SER A 65 19.06 -6.54 10.57
N ASN A 66 17.77 -6.19 10.37
CA ASN A 66 16.62 -6.83 11.01
C ASN A 66 15.44 -7.06 10.03
N PRO A 67 15.19 -8.30 9.55
CA PRO A 67 14.14 -8.58 8.58
C PRO A 67 12.71 -8.40 9.12
N ARG A 68 12.52 -8.37 10.45
CA ARG A 68 11.18 -8.17 11.07
C ARG A 68 10.68 -6.74 10.94
N VAL A 69 11.59 -5.78 10.76
CA VAL A 69 11.23 -4.35 10.61
C VAL A 69 10.32 -4.13 9.40
N TYR A 70 10.41 -4.96 8.37
CA TYR A 70 9.68 -4.81 7.11
C TYR A 70 8.54 -5.80 6.91
N ALA A 71 8.07 -6.41 8.01
CA ALA A 71 6.90 -7.26 7.96
C ALA A 71 5.67 -6.43 7.58
N LEU A 72 5.19 -6.61 6.35
CA LEU A 72 4.05 -5.89 5.79
C LEU A 72 2.80 -5.86 6.69
N PRO A 73 2.44 -6.93 7.43
CA PRO A 73 1.30 -6.87 8.35
C PRO A 73 1.40 -5.75 9.39
N GLY A 74 2.60 -5.46 9.90
CA GLY A 74 2.81 -4.39 10.88
C GLY A 74 2.67 -2.99 10.31
N TYR A 75 2.89 -2.81 9.00
CA TYR A 75 2.60 -1.55 8.31
C TYR A 75 1.14 -1.42 7.95
N VAL A 76 0.51 -2.51 7.52
CA VAL A 76 -0.93 -2.55 7.25
C VAL A 76 -1.73 -2.10 8.47
N SER A 77 -1.38 -2.57 9.67
CA SER A 77 -2.05 -2.12 10.91
C SER A 77 -1.84 -0.64 11.22
N ARG A 78 -0.76 -0.02 10.74
CA ARG A 78 -0.48 1.42 10.91
C ARG A 78 -1.19 2.28 9.86
N ILE A 79 -1.73 1.69 8.80
CA ILE A 79 -2.55 2.42 7.83
C ILE A 79 -3.89 2.77 8.49
N THR A 80 -4.47 1.87 9.27
CA THR A 80 -5.68 2.12 10.07
C THR A 80 -5.58 3.43 10.88
N PRO A 81 -6.66 4.25 10.94
CA PRO A 81 -8.01 4.04 10.38
C PRO A 81 -8.16 4.50 8.92
N ARG A 82 -7.07 4.69 8.18
CA ARG A 82 -7.12 5.20 6.81
C ARG A 82 -7.53 4.09 5.83
N PRO A 83 -8.27 4.44 4.75
CA PRO A 83 -8.76 3.46 3.79
C PRO A 83 -7.66 2.70 3.05
N LEU A 84 -7.75 1.37 3.07
CA LEU A 84 -6.85 0.44 2.37
C LEU A 84 -7.61 -0.42 1.36
N VAL A 85 -7.16 -0.41 0.10
CA VAL A 85 -7.59 -1.36 -0.93
C VAL A 85 -6.42 -2.29 -1.26
N LEU A 86 -6.60 -3.59 -1.02
CA LEU A 86 -5.70 -4.63 -1.52
C LEU A 86 -6.34 -5.22 -2.78
N VAL A 87 -5.59 -5.31 -3.87
CA VAL A 87 -6.12 -5.79 -5.15
C VAL A 87 -5.32 -7.01 -5.58
N TRP A 88 -5.96 -8.14 -5.76
CA TRP A 88 -5.31 -9.31 -6.37
C TRP A 88 -5.39 -9.21 -7.89
N HIS A 89 -4.24 -9.17 -8.57
CA HIS A 89 -4.19 -9.10 -10.02
C HIS A 89 -3.99 -10.52 -10.60
N GLU A 90 -5.04 -11.06 -11.20
CA GLU A 90 -5.10 -12.47 -11.60
C GLU A 90 -4.19 -12.78 -12.80
N GLY A 91 -3.66 -14.00 -12.84
CA GLY A 91 -2.84 -14.47 -13.98
C GLY A 91 -1.44 -13.85 -14.08
N SER A 92 -1.06 -12.99 -13.14
CA SER A 92 0.23 -12.30 -13.14
C SER A 92 1.15 -12.78 -12.02
N SER A 93 2.42 -13.01 -12.33
CA SER A 93 3.45 -13.37 -11.35
C SER A 93 3.75 -12.24 -10.35
N VAL A 94 3.45 -11.00 -10.72
CA VAL A 94 3.52 -9.81 -9.85
C VAL A 94 2.17 -9.48 -9.21
N GLY A 95 1.13 -10.24 -9.54
CA GLY A 95 -0.21 -10.06 -8.99
C GLY A 95 -0.37 -10.49 -7.53
N GLY A 96 0.68 -11.06 -6.95
CA GLY A 96 0.75 -11.45 -5.55
C GLY A 96 0.10 -12.80 -5.25
N ASP A 97 0.64 -13.49 -4.24
CA ASP A 97 0.05 -14.70 -3.72
C ASP A 97 -1.26 -14.38 -2.97
N LYS A 98 -2.31 -15.11 -3.33
CA LYS A 98 -3.65 -14.90 -2.77
C LYS A 98 -3.70 -15.10 -1.25
N ARG A 99 -2.90 -16.02 -0.70
CA ARG A 99 -2.85 -16.28 0.75
C ARG A 99 -2.11 -15.16 1.46
N GLU A 100 -1.02 -14.66 0.90
CA GLU A 100 -0.30 -13.49 1.42
C GLU A 100 -1.21 -12.25 1.44
N LEU A 101 -1.90 -11.95 0.34
CA LEU A 101 -2.88 -10.85 0.28
C LEU A 101 -4.03 -11.02 1.30
N ALA A 102 -4.54 -12.24 1.46
CA ALA A 102 -5.57 -12.52 2.47
C ALA A 102 -5.05 -12.33 3.91
N ALA A 103 -3.78 -12.65 4.18
CA ALA A 103 -3.16 -12.41 5.48
C ALA A 103 -3.02 -10.90 5.77
N LEU A 104 -2.60 -10.11 4.77
CA LEU A 104 -2.57 -8.66 4.87
C LEU A 104 -3.96 -8.08 5.08
N TYR A 105 -4.96 -8.57 4.33
CA TYR A 105 -6.34 -8.14 4.52
C TYR A 105 -6.79 -8.36 5.95
N LYS A 106 -6.56 -9.57 6.51
CA LYS A 106 -6.89 -9.88 7.91
C LYS A 106 -6.20 -8.98 8.93
N ALA A 107 -4.96 -8.56 8.66
CA ALA A 107 -4.20 -7.65 9.52
C ALA A 107 -4.70 -6.20 9.46
N ALA A 108 -5.38 -5.81 8.38
CA ALA A 108 -6.00 -4.50 8.26
C ALA A 108 -7.27 -4.40 9.12
N VAL A 109 -7.53 -3.23 9.70
CA VAL A 109 -8.82 -2.91 10.30
C VAL A 109 -9.62 -2.05 9.32
N GLU A 110 -10.94 -2.05 9.45
CA GLU A 110 -11.80 -1.17 8.64
C GLU A 110 -11.36 0.30 8.74
N PRO A 111 -11.44 1.07 7.64
CA PRO A 111 -12.06 0.73 6.35
C PRO A 111 -11.08 0.03 5.38
N ARG A 112 -11.43 -1.19 4.93
CA ARG A 112 -10.60 -1.99 4.02
C ARG A 112 -11.40 -2.68 2.92
N ARG A 113 -10.76 -2.90 1.76
CA ARG A 113 -11.32 -3.68 0.65
C ARG A 113 -10.31 -4.69 0.13
N LEU A 114 -10.82 -5.84 -0.31
CA LEU A 114 -10.06 -6.84 -1.06
C LEU A 114 -10.73 -7.03 -2.43
N GLU A 115 -10.09 -6.50 -3.46
CA GLU A 115 -10.56 -6.54 -4.84
C GLU A 115 -9.83 -7.61 -5.65
N ARG A 116 -10.42 -8.01 -6.77
CA ARG A 116 -9.79 -8.93 -7.73
C ARG A 116 -9.95 -8.35 -9.12
N THR A 117 -8.90 -8.39 -9.91
CA THR A 117 -8.97 -7.96 -11.31
C THR A 117 -8.05 -8.75 -12.22
N LYS A 118 -8.53 -9.02 -13.44
CA LYS A 118 -7.70 -9.56 -14.52
C LYS A 118 -6.89 -8.49 -15.23
N ASP A 119 -7.39 -7.24 -15.23
CA ASP A 119 -6.76 -6.09 -15.89
C ASP A 119 -6.82 -4.85 -14.99
N ILE A 120 -5.71 -4.12 -14.89
CA ILE A 120 -5.70 -2.85 -14.15
C ILE A 120 -6.19 -1.75 -15.09
N SER A 121 -7.47 -1.42 -15.01
CA SER A 121 -8.07 -0.37 -15.85
C SER A 121 -8.11 0.99 -15.15
N PRO A 122 -8.07 2.11 -15.88
CA PRO A 122 -8.28 3.44 -15.30
C PRO A 122 -9.59 3.55 -14.54
N GLN A 123 -10.68 2.96 -15.06
CA GLN A 123 -11.99 2.98 -14.41
C GLN A 123 -11.97 2.29 -13.04
N PHE A 124 -11.26 1.17 -12.93
CA PHE A 124 -11.09 0.47 -11.66
C PHE A 124 -10.38 1.37 -10.63
N LEU A 125 -9.27 2.01 -11.02
CA LEU A 125 -8.51 2.91 -10.15
C LEU A 125 -9.35 4.11 -9.70
N LEU A 126 -10.11 4.72 -10.61
CA LEU A 126 -11.02 5.82 -10.28
C LEU A 126 -12.10 5.40 -9.29
N ASN A 127 -12.70 4.22 -9.47
CA ASN A 127 -13.70 3.69 -8.54
C ASN A 127 -13.12 3.45 -7.14
N ALA A 128 -11.91 2.92 -7.07
CA ALA A 128 -11.21 2.69 -5.81
C ALA A 128 -10.86 4.02 -5.11
N LEU A 129 -10.35 5.02 -5.84
CA LEU A 129 -10.06 6.36 -5.32
C LEU A 129 -11.33 7.05 -4.80
N ASN A 130 -12.43 7.00 -5.56
CA ASN A 130 -13.70 7.58 -5.15
C ASN A 130 -14.20 6.98 -3.83
N TRP A 131 -14.07 5.67 -3.66
CA TRP A 131 -14.38 5.01 -2.39
C TRP A 131 -13.51 5.54 -1.24
N GLN A 132 -12.20 5.68 -1.43
CA GLN A 132 -11.31 6.20 -0.39
C GLN A 132 -11.71 7.62 0.05
N ARG A 133 -12.05 8.48 -0.91
CA ARG A 133 -12.53 9.85 -0.64
C ARG A 133 -13.80 9.86 0.20
N GLN A 134 -14.80 9.06 -0.20
CA GLN A 134 -16.08 8.97 0.53
C GLN A 134 -15.91 8.46 1.96
N VAL A 135 -14.93 7.60 2.20
CA VAL A 135 -14.62 7.09 3.55
C VAL A 135 -13.91 8.14 4.38
N ALA A 136 -12.95 8.85 3.80
CA ALA A 136 -12.23 9.92 4.48
C ALA A 136 -13.14 11.10 4.87
N GLU A 137 -14.16 11.40 4.06
CA GLU A 137 -15.16 12.45 4.36
C GLU A 137 -16.12 12.08 5.51
N LYS A 138 -16.17 10.80 5.91
CA LYS A 138 -17.04 10.29 6.98
C LYS A 138 -16.32 10.05 8.31
N SER A 139 -14.99 10.17 8.33
CA SER A 139 -14.12 9.90 9.48
C SER A 139 -13.69 11.21 10.14
#